data_AF-A0A1B3ZI68-F1
#
_entry.id   AF-A0A1B3ZI68-F1
#
_cell.length_a   1.000
_cell.length_b   1.000
_cell.length_c   1.000
_cell.angle_alpha   90.00
_cell.angle_beta   90.00
_cell.angle_gamma   90.00
#
_symmetry.space_group_name_H-M   'P 1'
#
loop_
_entity.id
_entity.type
_entity.pdbx_description
1 polymer ?
#
loop_
_entity_poly.entity_id
_entity_poly.type
_entity_poly.pdbx_seq_one_letter_code
_entity_poly.pdbx_strand_id
1 'polypeptide(L)'
;MSIYVARYTRLHPRLWAPYSITAYPHGFHDWPGDLAYPVWTPNARIITPRGAASIPLGDCATLDAAIEACWAHLATLDQDITPC
;
A
#
# COMPACT_ATOMS: atom_id res chain seq x y z
N MET A 1 -5.25 -17.63 -16.86
CA MET A 1 -4.03 -17.71 -16.02
C MET A 1 -3.61 -16.28 -15.73
N SER A 2 -4.11 -15.70 -14.64
CA SER A 2 -3.92 -14.29 -14.33
C SER A 2 -2.52 -14.07 -13.75
N ILE A 3 -1.69 -13.31 -14.46
CA ILE A 3 -0.32 -13.00 -14.05
C ILE A 3 -0.43 -11.93 -12.95
N TYR A 4 -0.16 -12.31 -11.70
CA TYR A 4 0.04 -11.35 -10.61
C TYR A 4 1.25 -10.47 -10.98
N VAL A 5 1.01 -9.26 -11.44
CA VAL A 5 2.09 -8.30 -11.70
C VAL A 5 2.37 -7.57 -10.40
N ALA A 6 3.24 -8.14 -9.56
CA ALA A 6 3.88 -7.39 -8.49
C ALA A 6 4.78 -6.31 -9.13
N ARG A 7 4.24 -5.10 -9.35
CA ARG A 7 5.05 -3.96 -9.74
C ARG A 7 5.79 -3.46 -8.51
N TYR A 8 7.07 -3.82 -8.41
CA TYR A 8 7.98 -3.18 -7.45
C TYR A 8 8.18 -1.73 -7.89
N THR A 9 7.36 -0.84 -7.36
CA THR A 9 7.53 0.60 -7.55
C THR A 9 8.83 1.02 -6.87
N ARG A 10 9.64 1.83 -7.54
CA ARG A 10 10.82 2.48 -6.95
C ARG A 10 10.36 3.47 -5.87
N LEU A 11 9.92 2.94 -4.73
CA LEU A 11 9.56 3.72 -3.56
C LEU A 11 10.79 4.48 -3.06
N HIS A 12 10.58 5.54 -2.29
CA HIS A 12 11.68 6.21 -1.62
C HIS A 12 12.33 5.27 -0.58
N PRO A 13 13.65 5.31 -0.32
CA PRO A 13 14.30 4.41 0.65
C PRO A 13 13.68 4.43 2.05
N ARG A 14 13.15 5.57 2.50
CA ARG A 14 12.41 5.69 3.79
C ARG A 14 11.11 4.89 3.82
N LEU A 15 10.55 4.56 2.66
CA LEU A 15 9.33 3.75 2.53
C LEU A 15 9.63 2.26 2.22
N TRP A 16 10.88 1.88 1.89
CA TRP A 16 11.23 0.52 1.47
C TRP A 16 11.11 -0.55 2.56
N ALA A 17 11.41 -0.20 3.81
CA ALA A 17 11.43 -1.18 4.88
C ALA A 17 10.04 -1.44 5.50
N PRO A 18 9.21 -0.41 5.78
CA PRO A 18 7.95 -0.62 6.48
C PRO A 18 6.74 -0.76 5.55
N TYR A 19 6.85 -0.53 4.23
CA TYR A 19 5.67 -0.46 3.37
C TYR A 19 5.76 -1.36 2.13
N SER A 20 4.59 -1.82 1.67
CA SER A 20 4.42 -2.49 0.39
C SER A 20 3.13 -2.04 -0.26
N ILE A 21 3.12 -1.83 -1.59
CA ILE A 21 1.92 -1.48 -2.33
C ILE A 21 1.54 -2.65 -3.22
N THR A 22 0.35 -3.20 -3.02
CA THR A 22 -0.20 -4.27 -3.86
C THR A 22 -1.18 -3.65 -4.85
N ALA A 23 -1.02 -3.96 -6.14
CA ALA A 23 -2.02 -3.63 -7.15
C ALA A 23 -2.93 -4.83 -7.36
N TYR A 24 -4.21 -4.68 -7.02
CA TYR A 24 -5.24 -5.62 -7.40
C TYR A 24 -5.88 -5.14 -8.71
N PRO A 25 -5.65 -5.82 -9.84
CA PRO A 25 -6.50 -5.59 -11.00
C PRO A 25 -7.89 -6.09 -10.64
N HIS A 26 -8.89 -5.22 -10.50
CA HIS A 26 -10.26 -5.70 -10.44
C HIS A 26 -10.61 -6.31 -11.80
N GLY A 27 -11.12 -7.55 -11.77
CA GLY A 27 -11.37 -8.33 -12.97
C GLY A 27 -10.83 -9.75 -12.89
N PHE A 28 -11.55 -10.64 -12.21
CA PHE A 28 -11.85 -11.89 -12.91
C PHE A 28 -12.45 -11.50 -14.27
N HIS A 29 -12.06 -12.22 -15.33
CA HIS A 29 -12.43 -11.97 -16.73
C HIS A 29 -13.87 -11.40 -16.87
N ASP A 30 -14.02 -10.32 -17.67
CA ASP A 30 -15.29 -9.71 -18.13
C ASP A 30 -15.95 -8.57 -17.30
N TRP A 31 -15.20 -7.78 -16.53
CA TRP A 31 -15.74 -6.58 -15.88
C TRP A 31 -15.90 -5.40 -16.87
N PRO A 32 -17.04 -4.65 -16.85
CA PRO A 32 -17.21 -3.39 -17.58
C PRO A 32 -16.02 -2.42 -17.44
N GLY A 33 -15.60 -1.81 -18.56
CA GLY A 33 -14.33 -1.07 -18.65
C GLY A 33 -14.23 0.19 -17.78
N ASP A 34 -15.35 0.77 -17.40
CA ASP A 34 -15.49 1.87 -16.44
C ASP A 34 -15.27 1.43 -14.98
N LEU A 35 -15.31 0.11 -14.71
CA LEU A 35 -15.06 -0.51 -13.41
C LEU A 35 -13.72 -1.29 -13.37
N ALA A 36 -12.94 -1.26 -14.45
CA ALA A 36 -11.69 -2.01 -14.61
C ALA A 36 -10.44 -1.26 -14.11
N TYR A 37 -10.60 -0.18 -13.36
CA TYR A 37 -9.46 0.56 -12.82
C TYR A 37 -8.75 -0.26 -11.73
N PRO A 38 -7.41 -0.33 -11.73
CA PRO A 38 -6.67 -1.07 -10.71
C PRO A 38 -6.84 -0.41 -9.34
N VAL A 39 -7.12 -1.23 -8.32
CA VAL A 39 -7.11 -0.79 -6.93
C VAL A 39 -5.72 -1.00 -6.35
N TRP A 40 -5.18 0.03 -5.73
CA TRP A 40 -3.86 0.03 -5.12
C TRP A 40 -4.02 -0.01 -3.61
N THR A 41 -3.57 -1.08 -2.97
CA THR A 41 -3.64 -1.25 -1.52
C THR A 41 -2.24 -1.09 -0.92
N PRO A 42 -1.88 0.11 -0.41
CA PRO A 42 -0.71 0.30 0.45
C PRO A 42 -0.87 -0.46 1.76
N ASN A 43 0.20 -1.11 2.20
CA ASN A 43 0.25 -1.89 3.43
C ASN A 43 1.45 -1.44 4.28
N ALA A 44 1.23 -1.26 5.57
CA ALA A 44 2.28 -1.06 6.56
C ALA A 44 2.62 -2.38 7.25
N ARG A 45 3.92 -2.67 7.38
CA ARG A 45 4.47 -3.78 8.13
C ARG A 45 4.77 -3.29 9.54
N ILE A 46 4.04 -3.81 10.52
CA ILE A 46 4.21 -3.45 11.92
C ILE A 46 4.54 -4.68 12.76
N ILE A 47 5.25 -4.49 13.86
CA ILE A 47 5.47 -5.53 14.87
C ILE A 47 4.39 -5.39 15.95
N THR A 48 3.60 -6.44 16.14
CA THR A 48 2.60 -6.53 17.21
C THR A 48 3.08 -7.51 18.29
N PRO A 49 2.43 -7.56 19.48
CA PRO A 49 2.72 -8.59 20.48
C PRO A 49 2.53 -10.03 19.97
N ARG A 50 1.82 -10.24 18.86
CA ARG A 50 1.60 -11.55 18.22
C ARG A 50 2.58 -11.83 17.07
N GLY A 51 3.52 -10.91 16.81
CA GLY A 51 4.49 -11.00 15.72
C GLY A 51 4.29 -9.95 14.63
N ALA A 52 5.03 -10.10 13.53
CA ALA A 52 4.95 -9.20 12.39
C ALA A 52 3.61 -9.32 11.67
N ALA A 53 2.96 -8.18 11.40
CA ALA A 53 1.68 -8.09 10.71
C ALA A 53 1.76 -7.07 9.56
N SER A 54 0.99 -7.31 8.51
CA SER A 54 0.78 -6.38 7.39
C SER A 54 -0.62 -5.80 7.52
N ILE A 55 -0.72 -4.48 7.68
CA ILE A 55 -1.99 -3.77 7.84
C ILE A 55 -2.25 -2.90 6.61
N PRO A 56 -3.43 -3.03 5.96
CA PRO A 56 -3.79 -2.17 4.85
C PRO A 56 -4.04 -0.73 5.33
N LEU A 57 -3.53 0.26 4.59
CA LEU A 57 -3.75 1.69 4.84
C LEU A 57 -4.98 2.25 4.10
N GLY A 58 -5.75 1.37 3.43
CA GLY A 58 -6.92 1.70 2.64
C GLY A 58 -6.72 1.42 1.15
N ASP A 59 -7.82 1.47 0.40
CA ASP A 59 -7.82 1.27 -1.04
C ASP A 59 -7.65 2.61 -1.77
N CYS A 60 -6.72 2.64 -2.71
CA CYS A 60 -6.38 3.84 -3.48
C CYS A 60 -6.68 3.63 -4.97
N ALA A 61 -7.25 4.65 -5.61
CA ALA A 61 -7.59 4.61 -7.04
C ALA A 61 -6.35 4.71 -7.96
N THR A 62 -5.23 5.22 -7.45
CA THR A 62 -3.98 5.39 -8.21
C THR A 62 -2.77 4.98 -7.37
N LEU A 63 -1.66 4.69 -8.06
CA LEU A 63 -0.39 4.43 -7.40
C LEU A 63 0.10 5.65 -6.60
N ASP A 64 -0.04 6.86 -7.14
CA ASP A 64 0.39 8.08 -6.44
C ASP A 64 -0.38 8.28 -5.13
N ALA A 65 -1.70 8.05 -5.14
CA ALA A 65 -2.50 8.08 -3.92
C ALA A 65 -2.05 7.02 -2.90
N ALA A 66 -1.65 5.83 -3.36
CA ALA A 66 -1.09 4.80 -2.48
C ALA A 66 0.28 5.20 -1.88
N ILE A 67 1.12 5.91 -2.64
CA ILE A 67 2.39 6.44 -2.15
C ILE A 67 2.15 7.55 -1.11
N GLU A 68 1.22 8.47 -1.38
CA GLU A 68 0.84 9.52 -0.43
C GLU A 68 0.28 8.94 0.87
N ALA A 69 -0.54 7.89 0.80
CA ALA A 69 -1.03 7.18 1.99
C ALA A 69 0.12 6.60 2.85
N CYS A 70 1.16 6.04 2.21
CA CYS A 70 2.35 5.56 2.93
C CYS A 70 3.10 6.71 3.62
N TRP A 71 3.23 7.87 2.96
CA TRP A 71 3.88 9.04 3.54
C TRP A 71 3.08 9.64 4.69
N ALA A 72 1.76 9.75 4.55
CA ALA A 72 0.88 10.24 5.61
C ALA A 72 0.98 9.37 6.86
N HIS A 73 0.94 8.04 6.72
CA HIS A 73 1.12 7.13 7.84
C HIS A 73 2.52 7.23 8.47
N LEU A 74 3.58 7.40 7.66
CA LEU A 74 4.91 7.62 8.21
C LEU A 74 4.99 8.91 9.03
N ALA A 75 4.38 9.99 8.55
CA ALA A 75 4.34 11.27 9.26
C ALA A 75 3.62 11.18 10.61
N THR A 76 2.56 10.37 10.72
CA THR A 76 1.88 10.14 12.01
C THR A 76 2.77 9.41 13.02
N LEU A 77 3.63 8.50 12.55
CA LEU A 77 4.57 7.80 13.44
C LEU A 77 5.71 8.70 13.93
N ASP A 78 6.18 9.63 13.08
CA ASP A 78 7.24 10.58 13.45
C ASP A 78 6.78 11.54 14.55
N GLN A 79 5.48 11.90 14.55
CA GLN A 79 4.87 12.75 15.58
C GLN A 79 4.80 12.07 16.95
N ASP A 80 4.59 10.75 17.00
CA ASP A 80 4.53 9.97 18.25
C ASP A 80 5.91 9.72 18.89
N ILE A 81 7.00 9.92 18.13
CA ILE A 81 8.38 9.67 18.60
C ILE A 81 8.98 10.88 19.31
N THR A 82 8.35 12.06 19.28
CA THR A 82 8.88 13.26 19.95
C THR A 82 8.45 13.28 21.43
N PRO A 83 9.32 12.95 22.40
CA PRO A 83 9.00 13.12 23.80
C PRO A 83 9.19 14.61 24.15
N CYS A 84 8.25 15.15 24.92
CA CYS A 84 8.39 16.46 25.56
C CYS A 84 9.61 16.48 26.50
#